data_AF-W2JJZ0-F1
#
_entry.id   AF-W2JJZ0-F1
#
_cell.length_a   1.000
_cell.length_b   1.000
_cell.length_c   1.000
_cell.angle_alpha   90.00
_cell.angle_beta   90.00
_cell.angle_gamma   90.00
#
_symmetry.space_group_name_H-M   'P 1'
#
loop_
_entity.id
_entity.type
_entity.pdbx_description
1 polymer ?
#
loop_
_entity_poly.entity_id
_entity_poly.type
_entity_poly.pdbx_seq_one_letter_code
_entity_poly.pdbx_strand_id
1 'polypeptide(L)'
;MRPSFPPSGFAIVTLKLGTSTFDALFSEARSCTYTPVFREVGGASDDPFRSQSRVIRLSSALKLVQKVINEDACIRDEKYQPTVFSFMHSRPGGEAQEPNQDYTAELRDQCGERFPGSVPASVIVSLENDTKLRVLRVVSNIQTSKKK
;
A
#
# COMPACT_ATOMS: atom_id res chain seq x y z
N MET A 1 -19.01 14.45 -6.28
CA MET A 1 -18.78 13.10 -6.87
C MET A 1 -17.32 12.74 -6.62
N ARG A 2 -16.99 11.55 -6.12
CA ARG A 2 -15.58 11.14 -5.92
C ARG A 2 -15.00 10.72 -7.29
N PRO A 3 -13.80 11.16 -7.69
CA PRO A 3 -13.24 10.80 -8.99
C PRO A 3 -12.89 9.31 -9.04
N SER A 4 -13.01 8.69 -10.21
CA SER A 4 -12.49 7.33 -10.45
C SER A 4 -10.99 7.26 -10.18
N PHE A 5 -10.48 6.05 -9.93
CA PHE A 5 -9.03 5.86 -9.87
C PHE A 5 -8.41 6.18 -11.24
N PRO A 6 -7.28 6.90 -11.29
CA PRO A 6 -6.60 7.13 -12.55
C PRO A 6 -6.07 5.79 -13.09
N PRO A 7 -5.96 5.61 -14.42
CA PRO A 7 -5.41 4.40 -15.02
C PRO A 7 -3.98 4.08 -14.56
N SER A 8 -3.25 5.10 -14.10
CA SER A 8 -1.99 4.98 -13.38
C SER A 8 -1.82 6.16 -12.42
N GLY A 9 -1.12 5.96 -11.31
CA GLY A 9 -0.84 7.01 -10.33
C GLY A 9 -1.47 6.71 -8.98
N PHE A 10 -1.78 7.76 -8.22
CA PHE A 10 -2.34 7.64 -6.88
C PHE A 10 -3.48 8.63 -6.68
N ALA A 11 -4.35 8.34 -5.72
CA ALA A 11 -5.36 9.26 -5.22
C ALA A 11 -5.16 9.45 -3.72
N ILE A 12 -5.27 10.69 -3.24
CA ILE A 12 -5.27 10.99 -1.82
C ILE A 12 -6.72 11.02 -1.34
N VAL A 13 -7.01 10.24 -0.30
CA VAL A 13 -8.35 10.10 0.26
C VAL A 13 -8.29 10.27 1.77
N THR A 14 -9.30 10.96 2.31
CA THR A 14 -9.47 11.09 3.77
C THR A 14 -10.43 10.02 4.25
N LEU A 15 -9.92 9.05 5.01
CA LEU A 15 -10.75 8.03 5.65
C LEU A 15 -11.39 8.61 6.90
N LYS A 16 -12.72 8.47 7.04
CA LYS A 16 -13.45 8.93 8.22
C LYS A 16 -13.37 7.87 9.33
N LEU A 17 -12.24 7.83 10.02
CA LEU A 17 -12.02 6.96 11.18
C LEU A 17 -12.23 7.76 12.47
N GLY A 18 -12.90 7.16 13.46
CA GLY A 18 -13.04 7.75 14.78
C GLY A 18 -11.72 7.71 15.56
N THR A 19 -11.51 8.66 16.48
CA THR A 19 -10.30 8.76 17.30
C THR A 19 -10.00 7.47 18.05
N SER A 20 -11.01 6.81 18.62
CA SER A 20 -10.84 5.53 19.32
C SER A 20 -10.31 4.40 18.41
N THR A 21 -10.69 4.41 17.14
CA THR A 21 -10.17 3.44 16.16
C THR A 21 -8.71 3.72 15.87
N PHE A 22 -8.36 5.00 15.71
CA PHE A 22 -6.98 5.43 15.48
C PHE A 22 -6.08 5.07 16.67
N ASP A 23 -6.50 5.35 17.90
CA ASP A 23 -5.76 5.01 19.12
C ASP A 23 -5.53 3.49 19.23
N ALA A 24 -6.55 2.70 18.90
CA ALA A 24 -6.44 1.23 18.89
C ALA A 24 -5.44 0.74 17.83
N LEU A 25 -5.46 1.30 16.62
CA LEU A 25 -4.49 0.97 15.56
C LEU A 25 -3.07 1.36 15.97
N PHE A 26 -2.91 2.52 16.58
CA PHE A 26 -1.61 2.99 17.04
C PHE A 26 -1.05 2.10 18.16
N SER A 27 -1.89 1.74 19.13
CA SER A 27 -1.53 0.79 20.19
C SER A 27 -1.18 -0.59 19.63
N GLU A 28 -1.95 -1.09 18.66
CA GLU A 28 -1.70 -2.37 18.01
C GLU A 28 -0.35 -2.34 17.28
N ALA A 29 -0.11 -1.32 16.45
CA ALA A 29 1.15 -1.14 15.73
C ALA A 29 2.36 -1.16 16.67
N ARG A 30 2.28 -0.46 17.82
CA ARG A 30 3.38 -0.43 18.81
C ARG A 30 3.65 -1.79 19.48
N SER A 31 2.66 -2.68 19.51
CA SER A 31 2.77 -4.01 20.11
C SER A 31 3.26 -5.08 19.14
N CYS A 32 3.32 -4.77 17.84
CA CYS A 32 3.70 -5.71 16.82
C CYS A 32 5.20 -6.05 16.84
N THR A 33 5.51 -7.28 16.46
CA THR A 33 6.89 -7.68 16.09
C THR A 33 7.10 -7.36 14.61
N TYR A 34 8.15 -6.61 14.32
CA TYR A 34 8.48 -6.16 12.98
C TYR A 34 9.67 -6.93 12.40
N THR A 35 9.61 -7.23 11.11
CA THR A 35 10.70 -7.85 10.34
C THR A 35 11.12 -6.95 9.18
N PRO A 36 12.39 -6.94 8.75
CA PRO A 36 12.82 -6.22 7.55
C PRO A 36 11.99 -6.60 6.31
N VAL A 37 11.71 -5.62 5.45
CA VAL A 37 10.71 -5.75 4.36
C VAL A 37 11.27 -6.44 3.09
N PHE A 38 12.59 -6.43 2.86
CA PHE A 38 13.14 -6.61 1.52
C PHE A 38 13.87 -7.93 1.26
N ARG A 39 13.22 -9.07 1.52
CA ARG A 39 13.71 -10.35 0.96
C ARG A 39 13.23 -10.65 -0.47
N GLU A 40 12.08 -10.10 -0.90
CA GLU A 40 11.36 -10.62 -2.09
C GLU A 40 11.03 -9.58 -3.18
N VAL A 41 11.09 -8.27 -2.91
CA VAL A 41 10.63 -7.21 -3.85
C VAL A 41 11.72 -6.23 -4.31
N GLY A 42 12.99 -6.67 -4.31
CA GLY A 42 14.03 -6.07 -5.15
C GLY A 42 14.89 -4.96 -4.53
N GLY A 43 15.19 -5.02 -3.23
CA GLY A 43 16.29 -4.26 -2.65
C GLY A 43 17.60 -5.06 -2.72
N ALA A 44 18.70 -4.42 -3.13
CA ALA A 44 20.02 -5.08 -3.11
C ALA A 44 20.50 -5.42 -1.68
N SER A 45 19.93 -4.78 -0.67
CA SER A 45 20.20 -4.97 0.74
C SER A 45 18.93 -4.80 1.57
N ASP A 46 18.87 -5.47 2.72
CA ASP A 46 17.86 -5.17 3.74
C ASP A 46 17.97 -3.71 4.17
N ASP A 47 16.84 -2.99 4.22
CA ASP A 47 16.77 -1.62 4.77
C ASP A 47 16.49 -1.73 6.28
N PRO A 48 17.48 -1.46 7.17
CA PRO A 48 17.29 -1.58 8.61
C PRO A 48 16.38 -0.48 9.18
N PHE A 49 16.09 0.57 8.41
CA PHE A 49 15.21 1.66 8.81
C PHE A 49 13.76 1.37 8.45
N ARG A 50 13.47 0.32 7.69
CA ARG A 50 12.12 -0.05 7.29
C ARG A 50 11.81 -1.49 7.64
N SER A 51 10.70 -1.66 8.33
CA SER A 51 10.24 -2.97 8.74
C SER A 51 8.72 -3.05 8.64
N GLN A 52 8.20 -4.27 8.49
CA GLN A 52 6.78 -4.52 8.44
C GLN A 52 6.38 -5.61 9.42
N SER A 53 5.14 -5.57 9.86
CA SER A 53 4.49 -6.65 10.59
C SER A 53 3.24 -7.06 9.82
N ARG A 54 3.23 -8.29 9.31
CA ARG A 54 2.08 -8.82 8.57
C ARG A 54 0.95 -9.13 9.55
N VAL A 55 -0.25 -8.62 9.25
CA VAL A 55 -1.44 -8.93 10.03
C VAL A 55 -1.96 -10.31 9.64
N ILE A 56 -1.92 -11.25 10.58
CA ILE A 56 -2.45 -12.61 10.38
C ILE A 56 -3.96 -12.66 10.67
N ARG A 57 -4.42 -11.90 11.67
CA ARG A 57 -5.83 -11.82 12.04
C ARG A 57 -6.25 -10.37 12.21
N LEU A 58 -7.29 -9.95 11.48
CA LEU A 58 -7.81 -8.59 11.57
C LEU A 58 -8.39 -8.33 12.97
N SER A 59 -7.87 -7.29 13.62
CA SER A 59 -8.45 -6.70 14.82
C SER A 59 -9.77 -5.98 14.50
N SER A 60 -10.55 -5.64 15.52
CA SER A 60 -11.78 -4.85 15.34
C SER A 60 -11.48 -3.49 14.70
N ALA A 61 -10.35 -2.87 15.05
CA ALA A 61 -9.94 -1.59 14.49
C ALA A 61 -9.58 -1.72 13.00
N LEU A 62 -8.81 -2.75 12.62
CA LEU A 62 -8.49 -3.02 11.22
C LEU A 62 -9.72 -3.40 10.38
N LYS A 63 -10.71 -4.08 10.96
CA LYS A 63 -11.99 -4.34 10.27
C LYS A 63 -12.74 -3.03 9.96
N LEU A 64 -12.68 -2.04 10.85
CA LEU A 64 -13.25 -0.72 10.57
C LEU A 64 -12.47 0.00 9.46
N VAL A 65 -11.14 -0.09 9.45
CA VAL A 65 -10.31 0.43 8.35
C VAL A 65 -10.68 -0.23 7.03
N GLN A 66 -10.74 -1.57 6.99
CA GLN A 66 -11.13 -2.33 5.80
C GLN A 66 -12.51 -1.90 5.30
N LYS A 67 -13.48 -1.74 6.21
CA LYS A 67 -14.81 -1.27 5.86
C LYS A 67 -14.78 0.12 5.21
N VAL A 68 -14.08 1.09 5.79
CA VAL A 68 -14.02 2.45 5.24
C VAL A 68 -13.24 2.50 3.93
N ILE A 69 -12.20 1.67 3.77
CA ILE A 69 -11.51 1.50 2.48
C ILE A 69 -12.46 0.93 1.43
N ASN A 70 -13.20 -0.13 1.76
CA ASN A 70 -14.18 -0.71 0.84
C ASN A 70 -15.27 0.31 0.48
N GLU A 71 -15.79 1.08 1.43
CA GLU A 71 -16.78 2.12 1.14
C GLU A 71 -16.23 3.22 0.22
N ASP A 72 -14.95 3.63 0.35
CA ASP A 72 -14.35 4.58 -0.60
C ASP A 72 -14.01 3.94 -1.94
N ALA A 73 -13.45 2.73 -1.93
CA ALA A 73 -13.01 2.03 -3.11
C ALA A 73 -14.19 1.54 -3.95
N CYS A 74 -15.26 1.00 -3.37
CA CYS A 74 -16.45 0.57 -4.11
C CYS A 74 -17.13 1.72 -4.88
N ILE A 75 -16.98 2.98 -4.43
CA ILE A 75 -17.46 4.14 -5.18
C ILE A 75 -16.62 4.38 -6.46
N ARG A 76 -15.37 3.91 -6.49
CA ARG A 76 -14.39 4.15 -7.55
C ARG A 76 -14.18 2.92 -8.45
N ASP A 77 -14.17 1.73 -7.85
CA ASP A 77 -14.03 0.41 -8.45
C ASP A 77 -14.61 -0.65 -7.49
N GLU A 78 -15.74 -1.24 -7.86
CA GLU A 78 -16.43 -2.28 -7.08
C GLU A 78 -15.62 -3.59 -6.92
N LYS A 79 -14.62 -3.80 -7.79
CA LYS A 79 -13.80 -5.01 -7.78
C LYS A 79 -12.63 -4.91 -6.80
N TYR A 80 -12.35 -3.72 -6.26
CA TYR A 80 -11.26 -3.56 -5.30
C TYR A 80 -11.57 -4.28 -3.99
N GLN A 81 -10.72 -5.24 -3.63
CA GLN A 81 -10.83 -6.00 -2.38
C GLN A 81 -9.48 -6.01 -1.67
N PRO A 82 -9.36 -5.35 -0.50
CA PRO A 82 -8.17 -5.44 0.34
C PRO A 82 -8.04 -6.85 0.90
N THR A 83 -6.99 -7.56 0.49
CA THR A 83 -6.73 -8.95 0.90
C THR A 83 -5.61 -9.07 1.93
N VAL A 84 -4.75 -8.08 2.02
CA VAL A 84 -3.51 -8.15 2.80
C VAL A 84 -3.33 -6.85 3.59
N PHE A 85 -3.00 -6.97 4.87
CA PHE A 85 -2.75 -5.86 5.77
C PHE A 85 -1.39 -6.02 6.43
N SER A 86 -0.64 -4.92 6.53
CA SER A 86 0.61 -4.84 7.28
C SER A 86 0.68 -3.53 8.02
N PHE A 87 1.22 -3.55 9.23
CA PHE A 87 1.78 -2.35 9.83
C PHE A 87 3.17 -2.12 9.26
N MET A 88 3.45 -0.91 8.81
CA MET A 88 4.77 -0.49 8.40
C MET A 88 5.38 0.40 9.46
N HIS A 89 6.67 0.25 9.70
CA HIS A 89 7.43 1.08 10.62
C HIS A 89 8.69 1.59 9.91
N SER A 90 8.78 2.91 9.83
CA SER A 90 9.93 3.65 9.30
C SER A 90 10.65 4.33 10.46
N ARG A 91 11.95 4.08 10.62
CA ARG A 91 12.79 4.70 11.64
C ARG A 91 13.51 5.93 11.07
N PRO A 92 13.80 6.95 11.90
CA PRO A 92 14.63 8.08 11.48
C PRO A 92 16.04 7.64 11.05
N GLY A 93 16.67 8.42 10.17
CA GLY A 93 18.04 8.20 9.71
C GLY A 93 18.18 7.28 8.50
N GLY A 94 17.06 6.76 7.98
CA GLY A 94 17.03 6.01 6.73
C GLY A 94 17.04 6.90 5.49
N GLU A 95 17.64 6.40 4.43
CA GLU A 95 17.59 7.02 3.10
C GLU A 95 16.20 6.86 2.46
N ALA A 96 15.99 7.59 1.36
CA ALA A 96 14.85 7.33 0.50
C ALA A 96 14.88 5.88 0.02
N GLN A 97 13.73 5.21 -0.01
CA GLN A 97 13.64 3.87 -0.59
C GLN A 97 13.94 3.96 -2.08
N GLU A 98 14.72 3.03 -2.57
CA GLU A 98 14.82 2.83 -4.01
C GLU A 98 13.42 2.55 -4.59
N PRO A 99 13.10 3.11 -5.78
CA PRO A 99 11.83 2.84 -6.44
C PRO A 99 11.63 1.33 -6.64
N ASN A 100 10.56 0.77 -6.09
CA ASN A 100 10.24 -0.64 -6.19
C ASN A 100 8.77 -0.85 -6.56
N GLN A 101 8.44 -2.06 -6.99
CA GLN A 101 7.05 -2.50 -7.14
C GLN A 101 6.58 -3.12 -5.83
N ASP A 102 5.37 -2.80 -5.40
CA ASP A 102 4.74 -3.41 -4.22
C ASP A 102 4.36 -4.88 -4.46
N TYR A 103 4.30 -5.29 -5.73
CA TYR A 103 3.80 -6.59 -6.17
C TYR A 103 4.87 -7.35 -6.93
N THR A 104 4.99 -8.64 -6.64
CA THR A 104 5.77 -9.56 -7.48
C THR A 104 5.07 -9.76 -8.83
N ALA A 105 5.79 -10.30 -9.82
CA ALA A 105 5.20 -10.62 -11.11
C ALA A 105 4.05 -11.64 -10.96
N GLU A 106 4.22 -12.64 -10.10
CA GLU A 106 3.23 -13.69 -9.85
C GLU A 106 1.92 -13.11 -9.31
N LEU A 107 1.98 -12.17 -8.36
CA LEU A 107 0.79 -11.51 -7.82
C LEU A 107 0.06 -10.66 -8.88
N ARG A 108 0.82 -10.01 -9.76
CA ARG A 108 0.24 -9.24 -10.87
C ARG A 108 -0.46 -10.15 -11.87
N ASP A 109 0.17 -11.27 -12.21
CA ASP A 109 -0.38 -12.24 -13.16
C ASP A 109 -1.66 -12.87 -12.59
N GLN A 110 -1.64 -13.30 -11.31
CA GLN A 110 -2.83 -13.81 -10.61
C GLN A 110 -3.97 -12.79 -10.56
N CYS A 111 -3.66 -11.50 -10.35
CA CYS A 111 -4.65 -10.43 -10.40
C CYS A 111 -5.27 -10.30 -11.80
N GLY A 112 -4.44 -10.36 -12.85
CA GLY A 112 -4.90 -10.29 -14.24
C GLY A 112 -5.76 -11.48 -14.66
N GLU A 113 -5.41 -12.69 -14.21
CA GLU A 113 -6.20 -13.91 -14.45
C GLU A 113 -7.56 -13.86 -13.75
N ARG A 114 -7.57 -13.46 -12.47
CA ARG A 114 -8.80 -13.41 -11.66
C ARG A 114 -9.71 -12.24 -12.05
N PHE A 115 -9.12 -11.11 -12.45
CA PHE A 115 -9.82 -9.88 -12.78
C PHE A 115 -9.27 -9.27 -14.09
N PRO A 116 -9.68 -9.79 -15.27
CA PRO A 116 -9.16 -9.33 -16.55
C PRO A 116 -9.23 -7.81 -16.72
N GLY A 117 -8.10 -7.22 -17.13
CA GLY A 117 -7.94 -5.77 -17.31
C GLY A 117 -7.70 -4.97 -16.02
N SER A 118 -7.59 -5.63 -14.87
CA SER A 118 -7.33 -4.98 -13.57
C SER A 118 -5.84 -5.07 -13.21
N VAL A 119 -5.40 -4.17 -12.34
CA VAL A 119 -4.06 -4.18 -11.74
C VAL A 119 -4.19 -4.16 -10.22
N PRO A 120 -3.25 -4.77 -9.47
CA PRO A 120 -3.26 -4.67 -8.02
C PRO A 120 -2.97 -3.23 -7.58
N ALA A 121 -3.54 -2.81 -6.44
CA ALA A 121 -3.42 -1.46 -5.91
C ALA A 121 -3.26 -1.42 -4.39
N SER A 122 -2.35 -0.56 -3.92
CA SER A 122 -1.98 -0.43 -2.50
C SER A 122 -2.70 0.76 -1.88
N VAL A 123 -3.03 0.65 -0.59
CA VAL A 123 -3.50 1.78 0.22
C VAL A 123 -2.51 1.96 1.36
N ILE A 124 -1.96 3.17 1.48
CA ILE A 124 -1.11 3.55 2.62
C ILE A 124 -1.94 4.47 3.52
N VAL A 125 -2.03 4.10 4.79
CA VAL A 125 -2.71 4.89 5.83
C VAL A 125 -1.66 5.37 6.83
N SER A 126 -1.51 6.68 6.96
CA SER A 126 -0.62 7.28 7.97
C SER A 126 -1.26 7.19 9.35
N LEU A 127 -0.61 6.48 10.27
CA LEU A 127 -1.00 6.38 11.69
C LEU A 127 -0.31 7.40 12.59
N GLU A 128 0.68 8.13 12.08
CA GLU A 128 1.34 9.21 12.81
C GLU A 128 1.08 10.54 12.10
N ASN A 129 0.83 11.58 12.88
CA ASN A 129 0.77 12.93 12.35
C ASN A 129 2.10 13.30 11.69
N ASP A 130 2.03 14.18 10.70
CA ASP A 130 3.20 14.66 9.95
C ASP A 130 4.00 13.57 9.21
N THR A 131 3.42 12.38 9.03
CA THR A 131 3.99 11.33 8.17
C THR A 131 4.16 11.89 6.76
N LYS A 132 5.41 11.93 6.28
CA LYS A 132 5.75 12.38 4.92
C LYS A 132 5.91 11.17 4.01
N LEU A 133 5.04 11.07 3.00
CA LEU A 133 5.15 10.07 1.94
C LEU A 133 5.64 10.73 0.64
N ARG A 134 6.67 10.13 0.04
CA ARG A 134 7.15 10.51 -1.29
C ARG A 134 6.75 9.40 -2.27
N VAL A 135 5.86 9.70 -3.20
CA VAL A 135 5.41 8.76 -4.23
C VAL A 135 6.16 9.07 -5.52
N LEU A 136 6.91 8.10 -6.04
CA LEU A 136 7.63 8.22 -7.30
C LEU A 136 6.84 7.55 -8.41
N ARG A 137 6.65 8.25 -9.53
CA ARG A 137 6.00 7.71 -10.72
C ARG A 137 7.07 7.36 -11.73
N VAL A 138 7.20 6.08 -12.08
CA VAL A 138 8.03 5.68 -13.21
C VAL A 138 7.26 6.02 -14.49
N VAL A 139 7.77 6.97 -15.27
CA VAL A 139 7.29 7.25 -16.61
C VAL A 139 8.23 6.50 -17.57
N SER A 140 7.80 5.35 -18.07
CA SER A 140 8.55 4.65 -19.11
C SER A 140 8.47 5.45 -20.40
N ASN A 141 9.56 6.10 -20.80
CA ASN A 141 9.72 6.60 -22.17
C ASN A 141 9.81 5.38 -23.10
N ILE A 142 8.70 5.00 -23.72
CA ILE A 142 8.72 4.05 -24.83
C ILE A 142 9.40 4.76 -26.00
N GLN A 143 10.72 4.63 -26.11
CA GLN A 143 11.41 4.87 -27.37
C GLN A 143 10.93 3.79 -28.33
N THR A 144 9.98 4.14 -29.20
CA THR A 144 9.63 3.33 -30.36
C THR A 144 10.86 3.30 -31.26
N SER A 145 11.67 2.23 -31.17
CA SER A 145 12.64 1.96 -32.21
C SER A 145 11.86 1.63 -33.48
N LYS A 146 11.68 2.61 -34.36
CA LYS A 146 11.36 2.32 -35.77
C LYS A 146 12.52 1.49 -36.32
N LYS A 147 12.32 0.19 -36.48
CA LYS A 147 13.20 -0.61 -37.37
C LYS A 147 13.03 -0.01 -38.77
N LYS A 148 14.15 0.43 -39.34
CA LYS A 148 14.28 0.74 -40.77
C LYS A 148 14.21 -0.53 -41.59
#